data_AF-A0A7K7X4U5-F1
#
_entry.id   AF-A0A7K7X4U5-F1
#
_cell.length_a   1.000
_cell.length_b   1.000
_cell.length_c   1.000
_cell.angle_alpha   90.00
_cell.angle_beta   90.00
_cell.angle_gamma   90.00
#
_symmetry.space_group_name_H-M   'P 1'
#
loop_
_entity.id
_entity.type
_entity.pdbx_description
1 polymer ?
#
loop_
_entity_poly.entity_id
_entity_poly.type
_entity_poly.pdbx_seq_one_letter_code
_entity_poly.pdbx_strand_id
1 'polypeptide(L)'
;NMVSSFRVSELQVLLGFAGRNKSGRKHDLLMRALHLLKSGCSPAVQVKIRELYRRRYPRTIEGLSDLSAIKPAVFNLDSSSSPVEPDLAVAGIHPLPSTSVTPQSPSSPVSSVLLQDTKPHFEMQQPSPPIPPVHPDVQLKSLPFYDVLDVLIKPTSLVQSSIQRFQEKFFIFALTPQQVREICISRDFLPGGRRDYTVQVQLRLCLAETSCPQEDNYPNSLCIKVNGKLFPLPGYAPPPKNGIEQKRPGRPLNITSLVRLSSAVPNQISISWASEIGKNYSMSVYLVRQLTSAMLLQRLKMKGIRNPDHSRALIKEKLTADPDSEIATTSLRVSLMCPV
;
A
#
# COMPACT_ATOMS: atom_id res chain seq x y z
N ASN A 1 -26.07 36.71 -14.97
CA ASN A 1 -25.68 35.72 -16.03
C ASN A 1 -25.41 34.37 -15.34
N MET A 2 -26.07 33.28 -15.76
CA MET A 2 -26.12 32.01 -14.97
C MET A 2 -24.73 31.39 -14.74
N VAL A 3 -23.87 31.45 -15.78
CA VAL A 3 -22.51 30.88 -15.80
C VAL A 3 -21.59 31.54 -14.77
N SER A 4 -21.80 32.82 -14.42
CA SER A 4 -21.00 33.54 -13.42
C SER A 4 -21.08 32.91 -12.03
N SER A 5 -22.15 32.17 -11.73
CA SER A 5 -22.25 31.45 -10.45
C SER A 5 -21.33 30.22 -10.40
N PHE A 6 -21.01 29.60 -11.54
CA PHE A 6 -20.51 28.22 -11.59
C PHE A 6 -19.19 27.97 -10.85
N ARG A 7 -19.06 26.75 -10.32
CA ARG A 7 -17.82 26.23 -9.71
C ARG A 7 -16.85 25.80 -10.81
N VAL A 8 -15.56 25.63 -10.45
CA VAL A 8 -14.53 25.18 -11.38
C VAL A 8 -14.94 23.89 -12.09
N SER A 9 -15.45 22.89 -11.37
CA SER A 9 -15.93 21.62 -11.92
C SER A 9 -17.05 21.78 -12.96
N GLU A 10 -18.03 22.64 -12.71
CA GLU A 10 -19.14 22.91 -13.64
C GLU A 10 -18.69 23.68 -14.88
N LEU A 11 -17.78 24.64 -14.72
CA LEU A 11 -17.14 25.33 -15.85
C LEU A 11 -16.33 24.36 -16.71
N GLN A 12 -15.65 23.39 -16.09
CA GLN A 12 -14.93 22.32 -16.79
C GLN A 12 -15.86 21.35 -17.53
N VAL A 13 -17.02 21.01 -16.94
CA VAL A 13 -18.06 20.21 -17.61
C VAL A 13 -18.66 20.98 -18.78
N LEU A 14 -18.98 22.27 -18.61
CA LEU A 14 -19.54 23.12 -19.66
C LEU A 14 -18.56 23.32 -20.83
N LEU A 15 -17.32 23.70 -20.55
CA LEU A 15 -16.28 23.86 -21.57
C LEU A 15 -15.96 22.53 -22.24
N GLY A 16 -15.94 21.45 -21.47
CA GLY A 16 -15.72 20.11 -22.00
C GLY A 16 -16.84 19.57 -22.89
N PHE A 17 -18.09 19.95 -22.61
CA PHE A 17 -19.24 19.68 -23.48
C PHE A 17 -19.17 20.52 -24.78
N ALA A 18 -18.64 21.73 -24.70
CA ALA A 18 -18.42 22.63 -25.84
C ALA A 18 -17.08 22.40 -26.59
N GLY A 19 -16.37 21.29 -26.34
CA GLY A 19 -15.09 20.98 -26.99
C GLY A 19 -13.92 21.94 -26.67
N ARG A 20 -14.04 22.76 -25.63
CA ARG A 20 -13.02 23.76 -25.23
C ARG A 20 -12.09 23.22 -24.14
N ASN A 21 -10.92 23.84 -24.02
CA ASN A 21 -9.90 23.52 -23.02
C ASN A 21 -10.46 23.66 -21.59
N LYS A 22 -10.27 22.62 -20.77
CA LYS A 22 -10.83 22.47 -19.40
C LYS A 22 -9.82 22.82 -18.30
N SER A 23 -8.63 23.29 -18.65
CA SER A 23 -7.52 23.57 -17.72
C SER A 23 -7.34 25.07 -17.49
N GLY A 24 -7.01 25.46 -16.25
CA GLY A 24 -6.77 26.86 -15.85
C GLY A 24 -7.45 27.22 -14.53
N ARG A 25 -7.26 28.46 -14.08
CA ARG A 25 -7.90 28.99 -12.86
C ARG A 25 -9.38 29.30 -13.13
N LYS A 26 -10.17 29.47 -12.06
CA LYS A 26 -11.63 29.75 -12.15
C LYS A 26 -11.93 30.93 -13.08
N HIS A 27 -11.13 32.00 -12.99
CA HIS A 27 -11.26 33.20 -13.82
C HIS A 27 -11.07 32.86 -15.31
N ASP A 28 -9.99 32.18 -15.68
CA ASP A 28 -9.69 31.78 -17.06
C ASP A 28 -10.79 30.90 -17.67
N LEU A 29 -11.32 29.96 -16.88
CA LEU A 29 -12.44 29.10 -17.29
C LEU A 29 -13.74 29.91 -17.46
N LEU A 30 -14.02 30.83 -16.55
CA LEU A 30 -15.19 31.71 -16.63
C LEU A 30 -15.12 32.64 -17.84
N MET A 31 -13.97 33.27 -18.11
CA MET A 31 -13.76 34.13 -19.28
C MET A 31 -13.97 33.36 -20.59
N ARG A 32 -13.46 32.13 -20.70
CA ARG A 32 -13.71 31.27 -21.88
C ARG A 32 -15.16 30.85 -22.01
N ALA A 33 -15.86 30.58 -20.91
CA ALA A 33 -17.29 30.27 -20.93
C ALA A 33 -18.17 31.50 -21.28
N LEU A 34 -17.76 32.71 -20.89
CA LEU A 34 -18.40 33.95 -21.29
C LEU A 34 -18.12 34.29 -22.77
N HIS A 35 -16.91 34.02 -23.27
CA HIS A 35 -16.60 34.16 -24.69
C HIS A 35 -17.45 33.21 -25.55
N LEU A 36 -17.60 31.95 -25.12
CA LEU A 36 -18.47 30.96 -25.77
C LEU A 36 -19.94 31.43 -25.88
N LEU A 37 -20.42 32.21 -24.90
CA LEU A 37 -21.75 32.81 -24.96
C LEU A 37 -21.84 34.00 -25.95
N LYS A 38 -20.76 34.78 -26.09
CA LYS A 38 -20.71 35.91 -27.03
C LYS A 38 -20.54 35.49 -28.49
N SER A 39 -19.82 34.40 -28.76
CA SER A 39 -19.47 33.97 -30.13
C SER A 39 -20.55 33.12 -30.83
N GLY A 40 -21.83 33.32 -30.51
CA GLY A 40 -22.93 32.47 -30.97
C GLY A 40 -23.01 31.13 -30.20
N CYS A 41 -23.84 31.09 -29.16
CA CYS A 41 -24.02 29.91 -28.34
C CYS A 41 -24.99 28.90 -28.98
N SER A 42 -24.55 27.66 -29.22
CA SER A 42 -25.46 26.61 -29.73
C SER A 42 -26.59 26.29 -28.72
N PRO A 43 -27.79 25.89 -29.19
CA PRO A 43 -28.91 25.55 -28.31
C PRO A 43 -28.57 24.46 -27.28
N ALA A 44 -27.74 23.48 -27.67
CA ALA A 44 -27.25 22.43 -26.79
C ALA A 44 -26.44 22.97 -25.60
N VAL A 45 -25.58 23.98 -25.81
CA VAL A 45 -24.81 24.62 -24.73
C VAL A 45 -25.73 25.41 -23.80
N GLN A 46 -26.77 26.08 -24.32
CA GLN A 46 -27.77 26.75 -23.48
C GLN A 46 -28.60 25.76 -22.62
N VAL A 47 -28.95 24.59 -23.18
CA VAL A 47 -29.57 23.50 -22.41
C VAL A 47 -28.62 23.01 -21.31
N LYS A 48 -27.34 22.80 -21.62
CA LYS A 48 -26.34 22.38 -20.62
C LYS A 48 -26.14 23.39 -19.48
N ILE A 49 -26.16 24.69 -19.78
CA ILE A 49 -26.11 25.76 -18.76
C ILE A 49 -27.36 25.70 -17.86
N ARG A 50 -28.56 25.53 -18.43
CA ARG A 50 -29.80 25.40 -17.66
C ARG A 50 -29.80 24.14 -16.78
N GLU A 51 -29.31 23.01 -17.29
CA GLU A 51 -29.14 21.76 -16.54
C GLU A 51 -28.20 21.94 -15.33
N LEU A 52 -26.98 22.45 -15.55
CA LEU A 52 -25.98 22.65 -14.49
C LEU A 52 -26.47 23.65 -13.44
N TYR A 53 -27.19 24.70 -13.84
CA TYR A 53 -27.76 25.67 -12.90
C TYR A 53 -28.91 25.09 -12.07
N ARG A 54 -29.83 24.32 -12.67
CA ARG A 54 -30.92 23.64 -11.93
C ARG A 54 -30.40 22.60 -10.95
N ARG A 55 -29.35 21.84 -11.30
CA ARG A 55 -28.71 20.88 -10.39
C ARG A 55 -28.16 21.52 -9.10
N ARG A 56 -27.88 22.82 -9.14
CA ARG A 56 -27.37 23.61 -8.01
C ARG A 56 -28.45 24.37 -7.26
N TYR A 57 -29.40 24.95 -7.99
CA TYR A 57 -30.52 25.71 -7.45
C TYR A 57 -31.84 25.03 -7.83
N PRO A 58 -32.16 23.85 -7.26
CA PRO A 58 -33.48 23.27 -7.39
C PRO A 58 -34.46 24.21 -6.68
N ARG A 59 -35.27 24.95 -7.45
CA ARG A 59 -36.39 25.71 -6.89
C ARG A 59 -37.60 24.79 -6.76
N THR A 60 -38.26 24.92 -5.61
CA THR A 60 -39.58 24.39 -5.30
C THR A 60 -40.56 24.74 -6.41
N ILE A 61 -41.43 23.79 -6.77
CA ILE A 61 -42.48 23.97 -7.78
C ILE A 61 -43.72 24.54 -7.09
N GLU A 62 -44.19 25.69 -7.57
CA GLU A 62 -45.63 25.99 -7.62
C GLU A 62 -46.08 25.86 -9.10
N GLY A 63 -47.38 25.57 -9.30
CA GLY A 63 -47.91 24.98 -10.55
C GLY A 63 -47.85 25.86 -11.82
N LEU A 64 -48.35 25.42 -12.98
CA LEU A 64 -49.39 24.40 -13.24
C LEU A 64 -49.20 23.66 -14.58
N SER A 65 -49.77 22.46 -14.65
CA SER A 65 -50.39 21.76 -15.80
C SER A 65 -49.64 21.42 -17.12
N ASP A 66 -49.99 20.23 -17.62
CA ASP A 66 -49.89 19.69 -18.99
C ASP A 66 -48.55 19.70 -19.74
N LEU A 67 -47.97 18.52 -19.91
CA LEU A 67 -48.31 17.67 -21.07
C LEU A 67 -47.85 16.22 -20.87
N SER A 68 -48.62 15.27 -21.40
CA SER A 68 -48.44 13.82 -21.27
C SER A 68 -47.66 13.20 -22.44
N ALA A 69 -47.25 11.93 -22.26
CA ALA A 69 -46.46 11.09 -23.18
C ALA A 69 -44.95 11.47 -23.27
N ILE A 70 -43.98 10.55 -23.42
CA ILE A 70 -43.99 9.16 -23.91
C ILE A 70 -43.18 8.23 -22.96
N LYS A 71 -43.47 6.92 -22.98
CA LYS A 71 -42.80 5.86 -22.19
C LYS A 71 -41.31 5.65 -22.55
N PRO A 72 -40.46 5.15 -21.63
CA PRO A 72 -39.12 4.67 -21.98
C PRO A 72 -39.19 3.25 -22.59
N ALA A 73 -38.39 3.00 -23.63
CA ALA A 73 -38.23 1.68 -24.24
C ALA A 73 -36.83 1.11 -23.98
N VAL A 74 -36.82 0.01 -23.21
CA VAL A 74 -36.02 -1.22 -23.38
C VAL A 74 -34.64 -1.11 -24.06
N PHE A 75 -33.59 -1.54 -23.34
CA PHE A 75 -32.67 -2.58 -23.82
C PHE A 75 -32.07 -3.34 -22.63
N ASN A 76 -32.62 -4.52 -22.34
CA ASN A 76 -31.93 -5.58 -21.59
C ASN A 76 -31.02 -6.34 -22.55
N LEU A 77 -29.91 -6.87 -22.04
CA LEU A 77 -29.32 -8.10 -22.58
C LEU A 77 -28.68 -8.90 -21.43
N ASP A 78 -29.48 -9.82 -20.88
CA ASP A 78 -28.94 -10.96 -20.14
C ASP A 78 -28.39 -12.00 -21.14
N SER A 79 -27.32 -12.69 -20.78
CA SER A 79 -26.92 -13.94 -21.42
C SER A 79 -26.06 -14.76 -20.47
N SER A 80 -26.69 -15.75 -19.84
CA SER A 80 -26.04 -16.77 -19.02
C SER A 80 -26.55 -18.15 -19.44
N SER A 81 -25.68 -19.01 -19.95
CA SER A 81 -25.90 -20.46 -19.98
C SER A 81 -24.62 -21.25 -20.26
N SER A 82 -24.27 -22.11 -19.32
CA SER A 82 -23.76 -23.47 -19.56
C SER A 82 -25.00 -24.43 -19.52
N PRO A 83 -24.93 -25.77 -19.65
CA PRO A 83 -23.77 -26.68 -19.55
C PRO A 83 -23.78 -27.93 -20.50
N VAL A 84 -22.97 -28.93 -20.11
CA VAL A 84 -23.00 -30.40 -20.37
C VAL A 84 -22.12 -31.02 -21.50
N GLU A 85 -21.33 -32.00 -21.04
CA GLU A 85 -20.60 -33.15 -21.66
C GLU A 85 -21.58 -34.20 -22.29
N PRO A 86 -21.19 -35.34 -22.97
CA PRO A 86 -20.16 -36.31 -22.53
C PRO A 86 -19.34 -37.18 -23.54
N ASP A 87 -18.12 -37.56 -23.10
CA ASP A 87 -17.45 -38.90 -23.03
C ASP A 87 -17.29 -39.89 -24.24
N LEU A 88 -16.29 -40.80 -24.07
CA LEU A 88 -15.91 -42.06 -24.80
C LEU A 88 -15.02 -41.93 -26.07
N ALA A 89 -13.98 -42.76 -26.33
CA ALA A 89 -13.26 -43.79 -25.55
C ALA A 89 -11.97 -44.32 -26.26
N VAL A 90 -10.94 -44.79 -25.50
CA VAL A 90 -10.04 -45.99 -25.74
C VAL A 90 -9.12 -46.02 -27.02
N ALA A 91 -7.91 -46.62 -27.12
CA ALA A 91 -7.03 -47.50 -26.29
C ALA A 91 -5.54 -47.06 -26.38
N GLY A 92 -4.67 -47.27 -25.37
CA GLY A 92 -3.69 -48.39 -25.35
C GLY A 92 -2.20 -47.91 -25.23
N ILE A 93 -1.12 -48.71 -25.04
CA ILE A 93 -0.84 -50.09 -24.56
C ILE A 93 0.61 -50.12 -23.95
N HIS A 94 0.77 -50.56 -22.68
CA HIS A 94 1.89 -51.25 -21.97
C HIS A 94 3.43 -50.91 -22.09
N PRO A 95 4.29 -51.35 -21.11
CA PRO A 95 5.57 -50.68 -20.73
C PRO A 95 6.81 -51.61 -20.50
N LEU A 96 7.84 -51.13 -19.74
CA LEU A 96 8.99 -51.83 -19.06
C LEU A 96 10.36 -51.88 -19.84
N PRO A 97 11.52 -52.28 -19.23
CA PRO A 97 12.23 -51.61 -18.10
C PRO A 97 13.80 -51.62 -18.18
N SER A 98 14.50 -51.22 -17.10
CA SER A 98 15.94 -51.47 -16.77
C SER A 98 17.00 -50.66 -17.56
N THR A 99 18.26 -50.43 -17.11
CA THR A 99 19.12 -51.16 -16.15
C THR A 99 20.15 -50.24 -15.44
N SER A 100 20.76 -50.73 -14.36
CA SER A 100 21.82 -50.10 -13.55
C SER A 100 23.26 -50.37 -14.05
N VAL A 101 24.19 -49.42 -13.89
CA VAL A 101 25.62 -49.69 -13.53
C VAL A 101 26.37 -48.45 -13.02
N THR A 102 27.10 -48.63 -11.91
CA THR A 102 28.31 -47.86 -11.53
C THR A 102 29.55 -48.55 -12.12
N PRO A 103 30.70 -47.88 -12.35
CA PRO A 103 31.73 -47.86 -11.29
C PRO A 103 32.74 -46.69 -11.26
N GLN A 104 33.33 -46.51 -10.06
CA GLN A 104 34.73 -46.17 -9.76
C GLN A 104 35.39 -44.84 -10.21
N SER A 105 35.93 -44.16 -9.19
CA SER A 105 37.01 -43.18 -9.23
C SER A 105 38.39 -43.85 -9.38
N PRO A 106 39.43 -43.06 -9.73
CA PRO A 106 40.76 -43.26 -9.16
C PRO A 106 41.31 -41.99 -8.47
N SER A 107 42.40 -42.21 -7.72
CA SER A 107 43.03 -41.32 -6.74
C SER A 107 44.06 -40.33 -7.32
N SER A 108 44.50 -39.42 -6.45
CA SER A 108 45.58 -38.44 -6.59
C SER A 108 46.93 -39.00 -7.09
N PRO A 109 47.90 -38.12 -7.42
CA PRO A 109 48.88 -37.77 -6.39
C PRO A 109 49.22 -36.28 -6.27
N VAL A 110 49.96 -35.98 -5.19
CA VAL A 110 50.46 -34.67 -4.77
C VAL A 110 51.81 -34.37 -5.42
N SER A 111 52.11 -33.12 -5.76
CA SER A 111 53.50 -32.63 -5.79
C SER A 111 53.58 -31.12 -5.54
N SER A 112 54.77 -30.64 -5.16
CA SER A 112 54.93 -29.45 -4.31
C SER A 112 56.02 -28.49 -4.80
N VAL A 113 55.72 -27.18 -4.69
CA VAL A 113 56.66 -26.06 -4.44
C VAL A 113 57.80 -25.85 -5.46
N LEU A 114 57.80 -24.69 -6.14
CA LEU A 114 58.88 -23.70 -5.99
C LEU A 114 58.51 -22.32 -6.55
N LEU A 115 59.22 -21.31 -6.04
CA LEU A 115 58.96 -19.87 -6.20
C LEU A 115 59.50 -19.34 -7.54
N GLN A 116 58.87 -18.28 -8.07
CA GLN A 116 59.60 -17.24 -8.77
C GLN A 116 59.06 -15.84 -8.42
N ASP A 117 60.00 -14.92 -8.24
CA ASP A 117 59.85 -13.61 -7.63
C ASP A 117 59.53 -12.54 -8.68
N THR A 118 58.57 -11.65 -8.43
CA THR A 118 58.45 -10.41 -9.21
C THR A 118 57.80 -9.27 -8.41
N LYS A 119 58.66 -8.35 -7.93
CA LYS A 119 58.48 -6.89 -7.67
C LYS A 119 57.14 -6.37 -7.11
N PRO A 120 57.17 -5.51 -6.07
CA PRO A 120 55.97 -4.94 -5.46
C PRO A 120 55.30 -3.89 -6.37
N HIS A 121 54.12 -4.22 -6.89
CA HIS A 121 53.19 -3.20 -7.37
C HIS A 121 52.43 -2.62 -6.17
N PHE A 122 52.46 -1.31 -5.98
CA PHE A 122 51.64 -0.61 -4.98
C PHE A 122 50.17 -0.61 -5.45
N GLU A 123 49.47 -1.73 -5.27
CA GLU A 123 48.00 -1.70 -5.31
C GLU A 123 47.49 -1.08 -4.02
N MET A 124 46.97 0.14 -4.15
CA MET A 124 46.22 0.81 -3.09
C MET A 124 44.93 0.03 -2.85
N GLN A 125 44.95 -0.88 -1.86
CA GLN A 125 43.81 -1.70 -1.48
C GLN A 125 42.60 -0.81 -1.18
N GLN A 126 41.70 -0.73 -2.14
CA GLN A 126 40.39 -0.11 -1.95
C GLN A 126 39.67 -0.94 -0.89
N PRO A 127 39.31 -0.37 0.28
CA PRO A 127 38.72 -1.15 1.36
C PRO A 127 37.43 -1.79 0.86
N SER A 128 37.32 -3.11 1.06
CA SER A 128 36.11 -3.84 0.73
C SER A 128 34.92 -3.17 1.44
N PRO A 129 33.77 -2.99 0.75
CA PRO A 129 32.63 -2.31 1.35
C PRO A 129 32.22 -3.06 2.63
N PRO A 130 32.04 -2.35 3.76
CA PRO A 130 31.82 -3.00 5.05
C PRO A 130 30.57 -3.88 4.98
N ILE A 131 30.74 -5.16 5.29
CA ILE A 131 29.66 -6.14 5.27
C ILE A 131 28.58 -5.67 6.25
N PRO A 132 27.34 -5.40 5.81
CA PRO A 132 26.30 -4.91 6.71
C PRO A 132 25.99 -5.97 7.77
N PRO A 133 25.83 -5.58 9.05
CA PRO A 133 25.68 -6.52 10.16
C PRO A 133 24.45 -7.41 9.94
N VAL A 134 24.58 -8.70 10.26
CA VAL A 134 23.51 -9.70 10.03
C VAL A 134 22.24 -9.30 10.78
N HIS A 135 22.39 -8.87 12.03
CA HIS A 135 21.35 -8.24 12.83
C HIS A 135 21.73 -6.77 13.07
N PRO A 136 21.16 -5.82 12.32
CA PRO A 136 21.32 -4.41 12.63
C PRO A 136 20.41 -4.07 13.82
N ASP A 137 20.81 -3.12 14.68
CA ASP A 137 20.02 -2.63 15.83
C ASP A 137 18.81 -1.75 15.42
N VAL A 138 18.22 -2.08 14.27
CA VAL A 138 17.07 -1.42 13.68
C VAL A 138 15.83 -1.81 14.47
N GLN A 139 15.08 -0.80 14.89
CA GLN A 139 13.78 -0.98 15.54
C GLN A 139 12.70 -0.48 14.59
N LEU A 140 11.60 -1.21 14.44
CA LEU A 140 10.43 -0.71 13.70
C LEU A 140 9.49 0.02 14.65
N LYS A 141 8.84 1.08 14.16
CA LYS A 141 7.80 1.79 14.91
C LYS A 141 6.67 0.84 15.29
N SER A 142 6.19 1.00 16.53
CA SER A 142 5.02 0.29 17.03
C SER A 142 3.78 0.68 16.22
N LEU A 143 3.00 -0.32 15.81
CA LEU A 143 1.78 -0.14 15.06
C LEU A 143 0.59 -0.13 16.04
N PRO A 144 -0.20 0.96 16.16
CA PRO A 144 -1.21 1.07 17.20
C PRO A 144 -2.27 -0.05 17.22
N PHE A 145 -2.53 -0.68 16.07
CA PHE A 145 -3.51 -1.76 15.92
C PHE A 145 -2.95 -3.18 16.15
N TYR A 146 -1.70 -3.32 16.57
CA TYR A 146 -1.07 -4.62 16.79
C TYR A 146 -0.25 -4.64 18.09
N ASP A 147 -0.63 -5.50 19.03
CA ASP A 147 0.28 -5.88 20.13
C ASP A 147 1.27 -6.92 19.63
N VAL A 148 2.56 -6.72 19.88
CA VAL A 148 3.59 -7.74 19.62
C VAL A 148 3.55 -8.76 20.75
N LEU A 149 3.32 -10.03 20.40
CA LEU A 149 3.33 -11.15 21.34
C LEU A 149 4.71 -11.81 21.39
N ASP A 150 5.39 -11.94 20.23
CA ASP A 150 6.72 -12.53 20.13
C ASP A 150 7.48 -12.08 18.86
N VAL A 151 8.80 -12.24 18.85
CA VAL A 151 9.70 -11.94 17.74
C VAL A 151 10.21 -13.24 17.11
N LEU A 152 9.49 -13.73 16.09
CA LEU A 152 9.79 -14.98 15.40
C LEU A 152 11.08 -14.90 14.55
N ILE A 153 11.36 -13.73 13.97
CA ILE A 153 12.63 -13.39 13.33
C ILE A 153 13.00 -11.96 13.71
N LYS A 154 14.12 -11.79 14.42
CA LYS A 154 14.69 -10.48 14.75
C LYS A 154 15.01 -9.68 13.48
N PRO A 155 15.04 -8.33 13.53
CA PRO A 155 15.56 -7.49 12.45
C PRO A 155 16.85 -8.08 11.86
N THR A 156 16.82 -8.38 10.57
CA THR A 156 17.88 -9.10 9.86
C THR A 156 18.12 -8.43 8.51
N SER A 157 19.37 -8.07 8.23
CA SER A 157 19.76 -7.35 7.02
C SER A 157 19.46 -8.14 5.75
N LEU A 158 18.84 -7.47 4.78
CA LEU A 158 18.76 -7.88 3.38
C LEU A 158 20.08 -7.51 2.69
N VAL A 159 21.13 -8.28 3.00
CA VAL A 159 22.50 -8.13 2.47
C VAL A 159 22.45 -8.14 0.94
N GLN A 160 23.13 -7.19 0.31
CA GLN A 160 23.14 -7.00 -1.14
C GLN A 160 24.52 -7.35 -1.71
N SER A 161 24.57 -8.20 -2.73
CA SER A 161 25.76 -8.36 -3.58
C SER A 161 25.85 -7.18 -4.57
N SER A 162 27.02 -6.56 -4.67
CA SER A 162 27.29 -5.46 -5.61
C SER A 162 27.26 -5.88 -7.08
N ILE A 163 27.39 -7.18 -7.36
CA ILE A 163 27.54 -7.74 -8.72
C ILE A 163 26.17 -7.95 -9.40
N GLN A 164 25.12 -8.23 -8.63
CA GLN A 164 23.79 -8.59 -9.17
C GLN A 164 22.74 -7.52 -8.87
N ARG A 165 21.93 -7.17 -9.87
CA ARG A 165 20.81 -6.23 -9.68
C ARG A 165 19.68 -6.84 -8.85
N PHE A 166 19.36 -8.11 -9.09
CA PHE A 166 18.36 -8.83 -8.32
C PHE A 166 19.04 -9.68 -7.25
N GLN A 167 18.48 -9.66 -6.06
CA GLN A 167 18.94 -10.36 -4.87
C GLN A 167 17.85 -11.33 -4.43
N GLU A 168 18.22 -12.46 -3.84
CA GLU A 168 17.30 -13.37 -3.16
C GLU A 168 17.92 -13.80 -1.82
N LYS A 169 17.11 -13.85 -0.76
CA LYS A 169 17.53 -14.35 0.56
C LYS A 169 16.41 -15.16 1.21
N PHE A 170 16.81 -16.28 1.80
CA PHE A 170 15.92 -17.20 2.50
C PHE A 170 15.99 -17.00 4.02
N PHE A 171 14.85 -17.16 4.67
CA PHE A 171 14.66 -17.07 6.11
C PHE A 171 13.85 -18.26 6.59
N ILE A 172 14.14 -18.72 7.81
CA ILE A 172 13.48 -19.87 8.42
C ILE A 172 13.04 -19.48 9.83
N PHE A 173 11.82 -19.88 10.22
CA PHE A 173 11.33 -19.79 11.59
C PHE A 173 10.47 -21.01 11.92
N ALA A 174 10.35 -21.35 13.20
CA ALA A 174 9.44 -22.37 13.69
C ALA A 174 8.45 -21.72 14.67
N LEU A 175 7.24 -22.28 14.76
CA LEU A 175 6.25 -21.88 15.76
C LEU A 175 6.30 -22.84 16.95
N THR A 176 6.16 -22.34 18.17
CA THR A 176 6.01 -23.22 19.35
C THR A 176 4.60 -23.82 19.38
N PRO A 177 4.38 -24.96 20.07
CA PRO A 177 3.03 -25.53 20.23
C PRO A 177 2.03 -24.54 20.84
N GLN A 178 2.49 -23.62 21.70
CA GLN A 178 1.64 -22.57 22.28
C GLN A 178 1.24 -21.54 21.23
N GLN A 179 2.18 -21.00 20.45
CA GLN A 179 1.88 -20.02 19.40
C GLN A 179 0.92 -20.59 18.34
N VAL A 180 1.09 -21.87 17.97
CA VAL A 180 0.16 -22.57 17.06
C VAL A 180 -1.25 -22.62 17.67
N ARG A 181 -1.40 -22.98 18.95
CA ARG A 181 -2.70 -22.97 19.64
C ARG A 181 -3.31 -21.57 19.67
N GLU A 182 -2.53 -20.56 20.05
CA GLU A 182 -2.97 -19.17 20.13
C GLU A 182 -3.49 -18.64 18.78
N ILE A 183 -2.79 -18.92 17.67
CA ILE A 183 -3.29 -18.60 16.33
C ILE A 183 -4.61 -19.35 16.08
N CYS A 184 -4.62 -20.68 16.22
CA CYS A 184 -5.77 -21.51 15.87
C CYS A 184 -7.07 -21.13 16.61
N ILE A 185 -7.00 -20.79 17.90
CA ILE A 185 -8.19 -20.38 18.69
C ILE A 185 -8.61 -18.92 18.45
N SER A 186 -7.79 -18.10 17.80
CA SER A 186 -8.02 -16.66 17.63
C SER A 186 -8.98 -16.25 16.50
N ARG A 187 -9.71 -17.21 15.92
CA ARG A 187 -10.64 -16.99 14.79
C ARG A 187 -11.87 -16.16 15.20
N ASP A 188 -11.89 -14.90 14.78
CA ASP A 188 -12.96 -13.95 15.07
C ASP A 188 -13.38 -13.19 13.80
N PHE A 189 -14.41 -12.35 13.89
CA PHE A 189 -14.83 -11.48 12.81
C PHE A 189 -14.00 -10.19 12.79
N LEU A 190 -13.14 -10.04 11.77
CA LEU A 190 -12.38 -8.83 11.57
C LEU A 190 -13.22 -7.70 10.93
N PRO A 191 -12.81 -6.42 11.08
CA PRO A 191 -13.42 -5.30 10.37
C PRO A 191 -13.54 -5.57 8.86
N GLY A 192 -14.76 -5.49 8.32
CA GLY A 192 -15.09 -5.93 6.96
C GLY A 192 -15.83 -7.27 6.88
N GLY A 193 -16.20 -7.87 8.02
CA GLY A 193 -17.12 -9.02 8.09
C GLY A 193 -16.50 -10.37 7.69
N ARG A 194 -15.21 -10.40 7.35
CA ARG A 194 -14.48 -11.64 7.10
C ARG A 194 -14.03 -12.27 8.41
N ARG A 195 -14.26 -13.57 8.56
CA ARG A 195 -13.74 -14.35 9.68
C ARG A 195 -12.29 -14.72 9.40
N ASP A 196 -11.38 -14.30 10.28
CA ASP A 196 -9.93 -14.46 10.13
C ASP A 196 -9.28 -14.58 11.52
N TYR A 197 -7.98 -14.81 11.59
CA TYR A 197 -7.25 -14.90 12.85
C TYR A 197 -6.93 -13.51 13.41
N THR A 198 -7.29 -13.26 14.67
CA THR A 198 -6.86 -12.04 15.38
C THR A 198 -5.41 -12.14 15.85
N VAL A 199 -4.88 -13.35 16.06
CA VAL A 199 -3.45 -13.59 16.29
C VAL A 199 -2.80 -14.02 14.97
N GLN A 200 -1.80 -13.27 14.52
CA GLN A 200 -1.26 -13.31 13.16
C GLN A 200 0.26 -13.41 13.15
N VAL A 201 0.81 -14.04 12.11
CA VAL A 201 2.22 -13.93 11.74
C VAL A 201 2.38 -12.73 10.79
N GLN A 202 3.10 -11.72 11.26
CA GLN A 202 3.28 -10.45 10.57
C GLN A 202 4.73 -10.28 10.12
N LEU A 203 4.94 -10.22 8.81
CA LEU A 203 6.21 -9.87 8.17
C LEU A 203 6.28 -8.35 8.00
N ARG A 204 7.40 -7.74 8.38
CA ARG A 204 7.68 -6.31 8.16
C ARG A 204 9.03 -6.12 7.50
N LEU A 205 9.13 -5.10 6.66
CA LEU A 205 10.35 -4.67 5.98
C LEU A 205 10.53 -3.18 6.20
N CYS A 206 11.76 -2.73 6.41
CA CYS A 206 12.10 -1.32 6.60
C CYS A 206 13.50 -1.01 6.05
N LEU A 207 13.90 0.26 6.08
CA LEU A 207 15.30 0.62 5.84
C LEU A 207 16.17 0.14 7.01
N ALA A 208 17.43 -0.20 6.73
CA ALA A 208 18.39 -0.63 7.74
C ALA A 208 19.09 0.58 8.42
N GLU A 209 18.28 1.55 8.87
CA GLU A 209 18.73 2.75 9.57
C GLU A 209 18.49 2.61 11.08
N THR A 210 19.50 2.97 11.88
CA THR A 210 19.50 2.83 13.36
C THR A 210 19.34 4.16 14.10
N SER A 211 19.29 5.29 13.39
CA SER A 211 19.17 6.64 13.97
C SER A 211 17.81 6.91 14.63
N CYS A 212 16.75 6.24 14.19
CA CYS A 212 15.42 6.30 14.79
C CYS A 212 14.59 5.05 14.45
N PRO A 213 13.49 4.79 15.19
CA PRO A 213 12.55 3.72 14.84
C PRO A 213 11.95 3.92 13.44
N GLN A 214 11.99 2.86 12.63
CA GLN A 214 11.70 2.87 11.20
C GLN A 214 10.23 2.62 10.88
N GLU A 215 9.73 3.27 9.83
CA GLU A 215 8.44 2.94 9.20
C GLU A 215 8.58 1.69 8.32
N ASP A 216 7.47 1.02 8.00
CA ASP A 216 7.46 -0.02 6.97
C ASP A 216 7.84 0.58 5.60
N ASN A 217 8.82 -0.02 4.92
CA ASN A 217 9.35 0.44 3.64
C ASN A 217 9.86 -0.76 2.84
N TYR A 218 9.33 -0.95 1.63
CA TYR A 218 9.70 -2.07 0.76
C TYR A 218 10.93 -1.74 -0.09
N PRO A 219 11.80 -2.70 -0.41
CA PRO A 219 12.77 -2.55 -1.48
C PRO A 219 12.09 -2.57 -2.86
N ASN A 220 12.79 -2.06 -3.87
CA ASN A 220 12.30 -2.10 -5.25
C ASN A 220 12.12 -3.55 -5.75
N SER A 221 11.14 -3.76 -6.62
CA SER A 221 10.80 -5.08 -7.19
C SER A 221 10.62 -6.20 -6.16
N LEU A 222 10.15 -5.87 -4.93
CA LEU A 222 9.91 -6.84 -3.88
C LEU A 222 8.99 -7.98 -4.35
N CYS A 223 9.46 -9.20 -4.16
CA CYS A 223 8.74 -10.46 -4.31
C CYS A 223 8.92 -11.29 -3.03
N ILE A 224 7.85 -11.90 -2.54
CA ILE A 224 7.89 -12.72 -1.32
C ILE A 224 7.22 -14.06 -1.62
N LYS A 225 7.87 -15.16 -1.23
CA LYS A 225 7.30 -16.50 -1.21
C LYS A 225 7.31 -17.04 0.22
N VAL A 226 6.22 -17.65 0.67
CA VAL A 226 6.13 -18.31 1.98
C VAL A 226 5.78 -19.77 1.75
N ASN A 227 6.63 -20.68 2.24
CA ASN A 227 6.52 -22.13 2.01
C ASN A 227 6.34 -22.49 0.52
N GLY A 228 7.10 -21.83 -0.36
CA GLY A 228 7.04 -21.98 -1.82
C GLY A 228 5.89 -21.25 -2.53
N LYS A 229 4.86 -20.78 -1.79
CA LYS A 229 3.70 -20.07 -2.36
C LYS A 229 3.98 -18.58 -2.47
N LEU A 230 3.66 -17.97 -3.62
CA LEU A 230 3.78 -16.52 -3.83
C LEU A 230 2.82 -15.76 -2.89
N PHE A 231 3.34 -14.75 -2.18
CA PHE A 231 2.52 -13.86 -1.37
C PHE A 231 2.01 -12.68 -2.22
N PRO A 232 0.69 -12.45 -2.32
CA PRO A 232 0.13 -11.37 -3.12
C PRO A 232 0.37 -10.02 -2.43
N LEU A 233 1.35 -9.26 -2.94
CA LEU A 233 1.67 -7.96 -2.38
C LEU A 233 0.57 -6.93 -2.63
N PRO A 234 0.44 -5.92 -1.75
CA PRO A 234 -0.42 -4.75 -1.93
C PRO A 234 -0.45 -4.20 -3.35
N GLY A 235 -1.64 -3.83 -3.84
CA GLY A 235 -1.76 -3.04 -5.07
C GLY A 235 -1.00 -1.71 -4.97
N TYR A 236 -0.54 -1.20 -6.11
CA TYR A 236 -0.01 0.16 -6.21
C TYR A 236 -1.12 1.18 -5.94
N ALA A 237 -0.76 2.40 -5.54
CA ALA A 237 -1.73 3.49 -5.46
C ALA A 237 -2.08 3.97 -6.89
N PRO A 238 -3.15 4.77 -7.07
CA PRO A 238 -3.42 5.39 -8.36
C PRO A 238 -2.28 6.38 -8.70
N PRO A 239 -1.70 6.35 -9.91
CA PRO A 239 -0.57 7.22 -10.26
C PRO A 239 -0.96 8.71 -10.21
N PRO A 240 -0.12 9.60 -9.64
CA PRO A 240 -0.30 11.04 -9.81
C PRO A 240 -0.11 11.41 -11.28
N LYS A 241 -0.72 12.52 -11.71
CA LYS A 241 -0.76 12.97 -13.12
C LYS A 241 0.60 13.36 -13.73
N ASN A 242 1.70 13.20 -12.99
CA ASN A 242 3.02 13.78 -13.30
C ASN A 242 4.09 12.73 -13.64
N GLY A 243 3.73 11.45 -13.84
CA GLY A 243 4.64 10.42 -14.37
C GLY A 243 5.77 9.95 -13.43
N ILE A 244 5.80 10.40 -12.18
CA ILE A 244 6.77 9.92 -11.17
C ILE A 244 6.47 8.46 -10.84
N GLU A 245 7.49 7.60 -10.92
CA GLU A 245 7.40 6.17 -10.61
C GLU A 245 6.93 5.95 -9.17
N GLN A 246 5.84 5.22 -8.99
CA GLN A 246 5.28 4.99 -7.66
C GLN A 246 6.01 3.88 -6.91
N LYS A 247 6.73 4.26 -5.85
CA LYS A 247 7.09 3.30 -4.81
C LYS A 247 5.84 2.83 -4.08
N ARG A 248 5.61 1.51 -4.06
CA ARG A 248 4.51 0.89 -3.30
C ARG A 248 4.62 1.30 -1.81
N PRO A 249 3.57 1.83 -1.17
CA PRO A 249 3.63 2.23 0.23
C PRO A 249 3.89 1.00 1.10
N GLY A 250 4.93 1.10 1.94
CA GLY A 250 5.24 0.06 2.92
C GLY A 250 4.12 -0.09 3.95
N ARG A 251 3.84 -1.33 4.34
CA ARG A 251 2.88 -1.67 5.40
C ARG A 251 3.20 -3.06 5.96
N PRO A 252 2.75 -3.41 7.17
CA PRO A 252 2.83 -4.77 7.67
C PRO A 252 2.13 -5.77 6.73
N LEU A 253 2.71 -6.97 6.60
CA LEU A 253 2.21 -8.06 5.78
C LEU A 253 1.74 -9.21 6.67
N ASN A 254 0.42 -9.43 6.75
CA ASN A 254 -0.14 -10.64 7.37
C ASN A 254 0.12 -11.84 6.44
N ILE A 255 1.05 -12.72 6.81
CA ILE A 255 1.41 -13.92 6.02
C ILE A 255 0.77 -15.20 6.56
N THR A 256 -0.07 -15.11 7.60
CA THR A 256 -0.63 -16.24 8.38
C THR A 256 -1.29 -17.31 7.50
N SER A 257 -1.97 -16.93 6.42
CA SER A 257 -2.64 -17.85 5.49
C SER A 257 -1.71 -18.74 4.66
N LEU A 258 -0.41 -18.41 4.59
CA LEU A 258 0.62 -19.21 3.93
C LEU A 258 1.54 -19.95 4.91
N VAL A 259 1.40 -19.68 6.21
CA VAL A 259 2.19 -20.30 7.28
C VAL A 259 1.63 -21.70 7.59
N ARG A 260 2.54 -22.66 7.74
CA ARG A 260 2.27 -23.99 8.31
C ARG A 260 2.06 -23.82 9.81
N LEU A 261 0.80 -23.94 10.25
CA LEU A 261 0.41 -23.89 11.66
C LEU A 261 0.72 -25.24 12.35
N SER A 262 2.00 -25.58 12.44
CA SER A 262 2.52 -26.78 13.09
C SER A 262 3.87 -26.47 13.71
N SER A 263 4.12 -27.01 14.89
CA SER A 263 5.41 -26.91 15.59
C SER A 263 6.40 -28.01 15.20
N ALA A 264 5.96 -29.02 14.43
CA ALA A 264 6.80 -30.13 14.00
C ALA A 264 7.58 -29.84 12.69
N VAL A 265 7.25 -28.76 11.99
CA VAL A 265 7.90 -28.38 10.71
C VAL A 265 8.23 -26.89 10.69
N PRO A 266 9.41 -26.49 10.19
CA PRO A 266 9.72 -25.08 10.01
C PRO A 266 8.92 -24.45 8.86
N ASN A 267 8.81 -23.14 8.94
CA ASN A 267 8.31 -22.25 7.90
C ASN A 267 9.48 -21.57 7.19
N GLN A 268 9.39 -21.45 5.87
CA GLN A 268 10.41 -20.81 5.04
C GLN A 268 9.83 -19.56 4.35
N ILE A 269 10.58 -18.47 4.35
CA ILE A 269 10.29 -17.26 3.56
C ILE A 269 11.44 -17.06 2.57
N SER A 270 11.15 -16.91 1.29
CA SER A 270 12.08 -16.28 0.34
C SER A 270 11.66 -14.84 0.11
N ILE A 271 12.63 -13.93 0.12
CA ILE A 271 12.47 -12.53 -0.27
C ILE A 271 13.40 -12.28 -1.44
N SER A 272 12.86 -11.84 -2.57
CA SER A 272 13.62 -11.36 -3.73
C SER A 272 13.38 -9.86 -3.92
N TRP A 273 14.41 -9.10 -4.27
CA TRP A 273 14.30 -7.65 -4.49
C TRP A 273 15.36 -7.14 -5.47
N ALA A 274 15.18 -5.92 -5.98
CA ALA A 274 16.22 -5.20 -6.72
C ALA A 274 17.05 -4.34 -5.75
N SER A 275 18.38 -4.44 -5.82
CA SER A 275 19.29 -3.60 -5.04
C SER A 275 19.19 -2.12 -5.44
N GLU A 276 19.42 -1.23 -4.47
CA GLU A 276 19.40 0.22 -4.64
C GLU A 276 20.66 0.81 -3.99
N ILE A 277 21.47 1.51 -4.77
CA ILE A 277 22.70 2.13 -4.26
C ILE A 277 22.36 3.08 -3.10
N GLY A 278 23.06 2.92 -1.98
CA GLY A 278 22.85 3.73 -0.77
C GLY A 278 21.63 3.36 0.08
N LYS A 279 20.85 2.31 -0.26
CA LYS A 279 19.71 1.86 0.55
C LYS A 279 19.85 0.41 0.97
N ASN A 280 20.18 0.20 2.23
CA ASN A 280 20.10 -1.10 2.88
C ASN A 280 18.71 -1.30 3.48
N TYR A 281 18.23 -2.54 3.50
CA TYR A 281 16.91 -2.92 4.02
C TYR A 281 17.04 -4.00 5.09
N SER A 282 16.09 -4.05 6.01
CA SER A 282 15.99 -5.07 7.06
C SER A 282 14.61 -5.72 7.02
N MET A 283 14.55 -7.02 7.29
CA MET A 283 13.29 -7.76 7.45
C MET A 283 13.16 -8.29 8.87
N SER A 284 11.91 -8.47 9.32
CA SER A 284 11.58 -9.05 10.62
C SER A 284 10.23 -9.75 10.57
N VAL A 285 10.02 -10.71 11.46
CA VAL A 285 8.77 -11.46 11.57
C VAL A 285 8.32 -11.50 13.03
N TYR A 286 7.07 -11.15 13.26
CA TYR A 286 6.46 -11.06 14.58
C TYR A 286 5.23 -11.96 14.68
N LEU A 287 4.98 -12.48 15.87
CA LEU A 287 3.65 -12.92 16.26
C LEU A 287 2.94 -11.72 16.89
N VAL A 288 1.76 -11.37 16.38
CA VAL A 288 1.02 -10.18 16.80
C VAL A 288 -0.44 -10.48 17.09
N ARG A 289 -1.07 -9.69 17.96
CA ARG A 289 -2.52 -9.64 18.15
C ARG A 289 -3.07 -8.36 17.53
N GLN A 290 -3.91 -8.50 16.51
CA GLN A 290 -4.66 -7.40 15.93
C GLN A 290 -5.73 -6.89 16.90
N LEU A 291 -5.89 -5.57 16.97
CA LEU A 291 -6.78 -4.86 17.88
C LEU A 291 -7.92 -4.18 17.12
N THR A 292 -9.07 -4.04 17.77
CA THR A 292 -10.20 -3.30 17.21
C THR A 292 -10.11 -1.80 17.54
N SER A 293 -10.82 -0.97 16.77
CA SER A 293 -10.95 0.47 17.07
C SER A 293 -11.54 0.73 18.45
N ALA A 294 -12.45 -0.12 18.94
CA ALA A 294 -13.01 -0.04 20.28
C ALA A 294 -11.95 -0.25 21.38
N MET A 295 -11.05 -1.24 21.20
CA MET A 295 -9.93 -1.47 22.13
C MET A 295 -8.97 -0.27 22.16
N LEU A 296 -8.67 0.32 20.99
CA LEU A 296 -7.82 1.52 20.94
C LEU A 296 -8.49 2.75 21.55
N LEU A 297 -9.80 2.92 21.37
CA LEU A 297 -10.57 3.97 22.02
C LEU A 297 -10.57 3.82 23.55
N GLN A 298 -10.68 2.59 24.06
CA GLN A 298 -10.54 2.32 25.50
C GLN A 298 -9.13 2.64 26.01
N ARG A 299 -8.08 2.20 25.31
CA ARG A 299 -6.68 2.57 25.64
C ARG A 299 -6.45 4.07 25.60
N LEU A 300 -7.05 4.79 24.65
CA LEU A 300 -6.97 6.24 24.56
C LEU A 300 -7.65 6.92 25.75
N LYS A 301 -8.84 6.48 26.14
CA LYS A 301 -9.54 6.97 27.36
C LYS A 301 -8.72 6.72 28.62
N MET A 302 -8.04 5.57 28.73
CA MET A 302 -7.18 5.24 29.88
C MET A 302 -5.92 6.10 29.99
N LYS A 303 -5.49 6.80 28.94
CA LYS A 303 -4.40 7.79 29.02
C LYS A 303 -4.82 9.08 29.77
N GLY A 304 -6.09 9.22 30.12
CA GLY A 304 -6.63 10.39 30.79
C GLY A 304 -7.00 11.52 29.82
N ILE A 305 -7.50 12.61 30.38
CA ILE A 305 -7.96 13.79 29.65
C ILE A 305 -6.91 14.89 29.80
N ARG A 306 -6.56 15.56 28.69
CA ARG A 306 -5.64 16.70 28.72
C ARG A 306 -6.24 17.83 29.58
N ASN A 307 -5.44 18.42 30.49
CA ASN A 307 -5.89 19.53 31.33
C ASN A 307 -6.47 20.67 30.45
N PRO A 308 -7.71 21.13 30.70
CA PRO A 308 -8.35 22.21 29.93
C PRO A 308 -7.56 23.53 29.93
N ASP A 309 -6.71 23.78 30.92
CA ASP A 309 -5.87 24.99 30.98
C ASP A 309 -4.89 25.09 29.82
N HIS A 310 -4.43 23.97 29.25
CA HIS A 310 -3.62 24.01 28.03
C HIS A 310 -4.39 24.56 26.83
N SER A 311 -5.68 24.21 26.70
CA SER A 311 -6.54 24.75 25.65
C SER A 311 -6.89 26.21 25.92
N ARG A 312 -7.11 26.60 27.18
CA ARG A 312 -7.33 28.00 27.57
C ARG A 312 -6.09 28.86 27.28
N ALA A 313 -4.89 28.36 27.58
CA ALA A 313 -3.64 29.03 27.27
C ALA A 313 -3.42 29.20 25.77
N LEU A 314 -3.66 28.15 24.97
CA LEU A 314 -3.58 28.23 23.51
C LEU A 314 -4.62 29.19 22.91
N ILE A 315 -5.83 29.25 23.46
CA ILE A 315 -6.86 30.23 23.05
C ILE A 315 -6.38 31.65 23.35
N LYS A 316 -5.79 31.91 24.53
CA LYS A 316 -5.19 33.21 24.86
C LYS A 316 -4.07 33.56 23.89
N GLU A 317 -3.10 32.67 23.69
CA GLU A 317 -1.98 32.83 22.75
C GLU A 317 -2.45 33.20 21.34
N LYS A 318 -3.49 32.52 20.82
CA LYS A 318 -4.05 32.79 19.49
C LYS A 318 -4.96 34.03 19.41
N LEU A 319 -5.33 34.63 20.54
CA LEU A 319 -6.07 35.89 20.63
C LEU A 319 -5.19 37.07 21.07
N THR A 320 -3.94 36.83 21.49
CA THR A 320 -2.95 37.88 21.68
C THR A 320 -2.72 38.56 20.33
N ALA A 321 -3.05 39.85 20.25
CA ALA A 321 -2.74 40.65 19.07
C ALA A 321 -1.22 40.80 18.94
N ASP A 322 -0.71 40.57 17.74
CA ASP A 322 0.64 40.93 17.36
C ASP A 322 0.70 42.47 17.19
N PRO A 323 1.53 43.20 17.96
CA PRO A 323 1.57 44.66 17.90
C PRO A 323 2.03 45.20 16.53
N ASP A 324 2.73 44.40 15.74
CA ASP A 324 3.20 44.77 14.40
C ASP A 324 2.18 44.39 13.29
N SER A 325 0.99 43.89 13.66
CA SER A 325 -0.03 43.42 12.72
C SER A 325 -1.30 44.28 12.73
N GLU A 326 -1.64 44.85 11.58
CA GLU A 326 -2.86 45.66 11.38
C GLU A 326 -4.16 44.85 11.55
N ILE A 327 -4.11 43.51 11.50
CA ILE A 327 -5.27 42.62 11.54
C ILE A 327 -5.19 41.67 12.75
N ALA A 328 -5.87 42.04 13.83
CA ALA A 328 -5.96 41.22 15.04
C ALA A 328 -7.11 40.20 15.00
N THR A 329 -6.89 38.99 15.53
CA THR A 329 -7.95 37.99 15.69
C THR A 329 -8.76 38.29 16.96
N THR A 330 -9.99 38.75 16.80
CA THR A 330 -10.85 39.18 17.94
C THR A 330 -11.70 38.06 18.54
N SER A 331 -11.92 36.96 17.82
CA SER A 331 -12.67 35.80 18.32
C SER A 331 -12.29 34.51 17.59
N LEU A 332 -12.41 33.38 18.28
CA LEU A 332 -12.26 32.04 17.72
C LEU A 332 -13.61 31.32 17.77
N ARG A 333 -14.00 30.69 16.66
CA ARG A 333 -15.22 29.86 16.58
C ARG A 333 -14.82 28.41 16.32
N VAL A 334 -15.40 27.49 17.10
CA VAL A 334 -15.19 26.05 16.97
C VAL A 334 -16.52 25.33 16.82
N SER A 335 -16.52 24.21 16.12
CA SER A 335 -17.67 23.31 16.03
C SER A 335 -17.62 22.27 17.15
N LEU A 336 -18.78 21.91 17.70
CA LEU A 336 -18.91 20.74 18.58
C LEU A 336 -19.20 19.45 17.79
N MET A 337 -19.39 19.54 16.47
CA MET A 337 -19.62 18.40 15.58
C MET A 337 -18.30 17.83 15.05
N CYS A 338 -18.25 16.51 14.91
CA CYS A 338 -17.13 15.80 14.27
C CYS A 338 -16.96 16.27 12.80
N PRO A 339 -15.74 16.55 12.32
CA PRO A 339 -15.49 16.93 10.93
C PRO A 339 -15.31 15.72 9.98
N VAL A 340 -15.48 14.50 10.49
CA VAL A 340 -15.38 13.21 9.77
C VAL A 340 -16.71 12.47 9.92
#